data_AF-A0A453KRF1-F1
#
_entry.id   AF-A0A453KRF1-F1
#
_cell.length_a   1.000
_cell.length_b   1.000
_cell.length_c   1.000
_cell.angle_alpha   90.00
_cell.angle_beta   90.00
_cell.angle_gamma   90.00
#
_symmetry.space_group_name_H-M   'P 1'
#
loop_
_entity.id
_entity.type
_entity.pdbx_description
1 polymer ?
#
loop_
_entity_poly.entity_id
_entity_poly.type
_entity_poly.pdbx_seq_one_letter_code
_entity_poly.pdbx_strand_id
1 'polypeptide(L)'
;RGALGAASGRGPAAVWGELSRGVLRPGVPFAVHRMLYYGCYAGSPSTTPPAWTPDPEEAALTNVGRVLEARGSEIIGEAYKDPVTSFRDFHKFSNENPE
;
A
#
# COMPACT_ATOMS: atom_id res chain seq x y z
N ARG A 1 2.47 -21.78 29.81
CA ARG A 1 1.03 -22.12 29.76
C ARG A 1 0.25 -20.87 30.14
N GLY A 2 -0.36 -20.21 29.15
CA GLY A 2 -1.24 -19.06 29.32
C GLY A 2 -2.07 -18.97 28.04
N ALA A 3 -3.39 -19.08 28.18
CA ALA A 3 -4.33 -19.26 27.10
C ALA A 3 -4.55 -17.98 26.30
N LEU A 4 -4.43 -18.08 24.97
CA LEU A 4 -5.28 -17.30 24.07
C LEU A 4 -6.40 -18.25 23.66
N GLY A 5 -7.46 -18.24 24.46
CA GLY A 5 -8.71 -18.92 24.16
C GLY A 5 -9.41 -18.27 22.98
N ALA A 6 -9.85 -19.14 22.07
CA ALA A 6 -11.00 -19.00 21.17
C ALA A 6 -11.02 -17.81 20.18
N ALA A 7 -10.59 -18.09 18.96
CA ALA A 7 -11.36 -17.71 17.78
C ALA A 7 -11.88 -18.99 17.10
N SER A 8 -13.19 -19.07 16.96
CA SER A 8 -14.01 -20.18 16.50
C SER A 8 -13.57 -20.88 15.20
N GLY A 9 -13.33 -22.20 15.26
CA GLY A 9 -13.97 -23.22 14.41
C GLY A 9 -13.86 -23.19 12.88
N ARG A 10 -13.06 -22.34 12.23
CA ARG A 10 -12.92 -22.31 10.76
C ARG A 10 -11.49 -22.56 10.32
N GLY A 11 -11.32 -23.48 9.36
CA GLY A 11 -10.01 -23.77 8.77
C GLY A 11 -9.44 -22.58 7.98
N PRO A 12 -8.13 -22.58 7.65
CA PRO A 12 -7.46 -21.46 6.99
C PRO A 12 -8.18 -20.94 5.74
N ALA A 13 -8.73 -21.84 4.91
CA ALA A 13 -9.46 -21.46 3.70
C ALA A 13 -10.73 -20.63 4.00
N ALA A 14 -11.45 -20.95 5.08
CA ALA A 14 -12.65 -20.24 5.47
C ALA A 14 -12.33 -18.85 6.03
N VAL A 15 -11.28 -18.74 6.84
CA VAL A 15 -10.73 -17.45 7.30
C VAL A 15 -10.29 -16.61 6.10
N TRP A 16 -9.58 -17.23 5.14
CA TRP A 16 -9.10 -16.49 3.97
C TRP A 16 -10.27 -15.98 3.13
N GLY A 17 -11.28 -16.82 2.92
CA GLY A 17 -12.49 -16.44 2.19
C GLY A 17 -13.24 -15.27 2.84
N GLU A 18 -13.26 -15.17 4.17
CA GLU A 18 -13.86 -14.04 4.88
C GLU A 18 -13.06 -12.75 4.72
N LEU A 19 -11.75 -12.81 4.91
CA LEU A 19 -10.86 -11.66 4.71
C LEU A 19 -10.90 -11.18 3.24
N SER A 20 -10.90 -12.08 2.26
CA SER A 20 -11.07 -11.74 0.83
C SER A 20 -12.42 -11.07 0.55
N ARG A 21 -13.48 -11.56 1.17
CA ARG A 21 -14.82 -10.95 1.09
C ARG A 21 -14.98 -9.71 1.97
N GLY A 22 -14.01 -9.33 2.78
CA GLY A 22 -14.14 -8.21 3.71
C GLY A 22 -12.99 -7.24 3.57
N VAL A 23 -11.92 -7.51 4.31
CA VAL A 23 -10.78 -6.60 4.50
C VAL A 23 -9.94 -6.44 3.24
N LEU A 24 -9.76 -7.46 2.41
CA LEU A 24 -8.91 -7.40 1.20
C LEU A 24 -9.62 -6.85 -0.05
N ARG A 25 -10.60 -5.96 0.12
CA ARG A 25 -11.29 -5.33 -1.00
C ARG A 25 -10.58 -4.05 -1.41
N PRO A 26 -10.52 -3.69 -2.71
CA PRO A 26 -9.87 -2.46 -3.16
C PRO A 26 -10.43 -1.16 -2.53
N GLY A 27 -11.69 -1.18 -2.09
CA GLY A 27 -12.31 -0.03 -1.42
C GLY A 27 -11.91 0.16 0.05
N VAL A 28 -11.20 -0.80 0.66
CA VAL A 28 -10.68 -0.68 2.03
C VAL A 28 -9.37 0.10 1.98
N PRO A 29 -9.12 1.06 2.90
CA PRO A 29 -7.89 1.84 2.92
C PRO A 29 -6.64 0.94 2.93
N PHE A 30 -5.66 1.26 2.09
CA PHE A 30 -4.45 0.45 1.95
C PHE A 30 -3.68 0.25 3.25
N ALA A 31 -3.76 1.21 4.19
CA ALA A 31 -3.17 1.07 5.53
C ALA A 31 -3.67 -0.17 6.28
N VAL A 32 -4.93 -0.58 6.06
CA VAL A 32 -5.48 -1.82 6.66
C VAL A 32 -4.86 -3.06 6.03
N HIS A 33 -4.69 -3.09 4.70
CA HIS A 33 -3.98 -4.19 4.02
C HIS A 33 -2.53 -4.29 4.48
N ARG A 34 -1.85 -3.15 4.64
CA ARG A 34 -0.47 -3.06 5.13
C ARG A 34 -0.35 -3.59 6.56
N MET A 35 -1.27 -3.19 7.45
CA MET A 35 -1.34 -3.70 8.82
C MET A 35 -1.53 -5.22 8.83
N LEU A 36 -2.47 -5.76 8.04
CA LEU A 36 -2.69 -7.20 7.94
C LEU A 36 -1.44 -7.94 7.45
N TYR A 37 -0.79 -7.42 6.39
CA TYR A 37 0.43 -7.99 5.84
C TYR A 37 1.56 -8.06 6.88
N TYR A 38 1.91 -6.94 7.51
CA TYR A 38 2.97 -6.93 8.52
C TYR A 38 2.60 -7.72 9.77
N GLY A 39 1.31 -7.82 10.11
CA GLY A 39 0.81 -8.71 11.16
C GLY A 39 1.03 -10.19 10.83
N CYS A 40 0.78 -10.62 9.60
CA CYS A 40 1.01 -11.99 9.15
C CYS A 40 2.50 -12.39 9.17
N TYR A 41 3.39 -11.43 8.92
CA TYR A 41 4.84 -11.66 8.91
C TYR A 41 5.55 -11.18 10.19
N ALA A 42 4.80 -10.77 11.22
CA ALA A 42 5.36 -10.39 12.51
C ALA A 42 6.05 -11.60 13.15
N GLY A 43 7.37 -11.53 13.32
CA GLY A 43 8.18 -12.64 13.84
C GLY A 43 8.64 -13.65 12.77
N SER A 44 8.49 -13.31 11.48
CA SER A 44 9.15 -14.05 10.41
C SER A 44 10.67 -14.11 10.66
N PRO A 45 11.32 -15.28 10.51
CA PRO A 45 12.77 -15.41 10.66
C PRO A 45 13.53 -14.77 9.48
N SER A 46 12.84 -14.47 8.37
CA SER A 46 13.42 -13.75 7.23
C SER A 46 13.41 -12.25 7.50
N THR A 47 14.58 -11.62 7.36
CA THR A 47 14.73 -10.15 7.35
C THR A 47 14.21 -9.51 6.07
N THR A 48 13.95 -10.33 5.04
CA THR A 48 13.38 -9.89 3.75
C THR A 48 11.95 -10.42 3.65
N PRO A 49 10.94 -9.59 3.97
CA PRO A 49 9.55 -9.99 3.78
C PRO A 49 9.25 -10.13 2.28
N PRO A 50 8.28 -10.98 1.86
CA PRO A 50 8.00 -11.25 0.43
C PRO A 50 7.68 -10.00 -0.41
N ALA A 51 7.17 -8.96 0.24
CA ALA A 51 6.90 -7.64 -0.29
C ALA A 51 7.30 -6.57 0.74
N TRP A 52 7.62 -5.37 0.24
CA TRP A 52 7.86 -4.17 1.03
C TRP A 52 7.02 -3.03 0.46
N THR A 53 6.47 -2.19 1.33
CA THR A 53 5.72 -1.00 0.94
C THR A 53 6.32 0.21 1.65
N PRO A 54 6.78 1.25 0.93
CA PRO A 54 7.34 2.43 1.56
C PRO A 54 6.29 3.16 2.40
N ASP A 55 6.73 3.82 3.47
CA ASP A 55 5.92 4.87 4.07
C ASP A 55 5.82 6.11 3.14
N PRO A 56 4.92 7.07 3.42
CA PRO A 56 4.77 8.24 2.56
C PRO A 56 6.04 9.09 2.40
N GLU A 57 6.90 9.17 3.41
CA GLU A 57 8.15 9.95 3.35
C GLU A 57 9.16 9.26 2.43
N GLU A 58 9.35 7.95 2.59
CA GLU A 58 10.17 7.13 1.71
C GLU A 58 9.66 7.17 0.26
N ALA A 59 8.34 7.13 0.07
CA ALA A 59 7.71 7.20 -1.25
C ALA A 59 8.02 8.53 -1.96
N ALA A 60 7.98 9.65 -1.24
CA ALA A 60 8.33 10.97 -1.76
C ALA A 60 9.82 11.08 -2.17
N LEU A 61 10.70 10.29 -1.54
CA LEU A 61 12.14 10.28 -1.83
C LEU A 61 12.54 9.40 -3.03
N THR A 62 11.60 8.66 -3.62
CA THR A 62 11.86 7.89 -4.84
C THR A 62 12.24 8.79 -6.02
N ASN A 63 12.83 8.25 -7.08
CA ASN A 63 13.16 9.04 -8.27
C ASN A 63 11.93 9.73 -8.87
N VAL A 64 10.79 9.03 -8.92
CA VAL A 64 9.52 9.62 -9.39
C VAL A 64 9.01 10.66 -8.40
N GLY A 65 9.11 10.39 -7.10
CA GLY A 65 8.74 11.34 -6.05
C GLY A 65 9.51 12.66 -6.17
N ARG A 66 10.83 12.60 -6.37
CA ARG A 66 11.68 13.79 -6.59
C ARG A 66 11.37 14.54 -7.88
N VAL A 67 11.02 13.84 -8.96
CA VAL A 67 10.57 14.48 -10.20
C VAL A 67 9.28 15.26 -9.98
N LEU A 68 8.32 14.66 -9.25
CA LEU A 68 7.08 15.32 -8.89
C LEU A 68 7.30 16.49 -7.95
N GLU A 69 8.21 16.37 -6.98
CA GLU A 69 8.56 17.48 -6.10
C GLU A 69 9.14 18.66 -6.87
N ALA A 70 10.04 18.39 -7.82
CA ALA A 70 10.71 19.45 -8.58
C ALA A 70 9.83 20.06 -9.68
N ARG A 71 8.96 19.26 -10.32
CA ARG A 71 8.29 19.64 -11.58
C ARG A 71 6.82 19.28 -11.65
N GLY A 72 6.22 18.77 -10.58
CA GLY A 72 4.84 18.29 -10.58
C GLY A 72 3.84 19.36 -11.03
N SER A 73 4.01 20.60 -10.58
CA SER A 73 3.17 21.73 -11.01
C SER A 73 3.34 22.09 -12.50
N GLU A 74 4.49 21.83 -13.10
CA GLU A 74 4.70 22.00 -14.55
C GLU A 74 4.02 20.88 -15.35
N ILE A 75 4.07 19.64 -14.82
CA ILE A 75 3.62 18.45 -15.54
C ILE A 75 2.10 18.32 -15.50
N ILE A 76 1.48 18.49 -14.32
CA ILE A 76 0.03 18.30 -14.13
C ILE A 76 -0.70 19.56 -13.67
N GLY A 77 -0.03 20.72 -13.72
CA GLY A 77 -0.65 22.02 -13.46
C GLY A 77 -1.19 22.16 -12.03
N GLU A 78 -2.34 22.83 -11.92
CA GLU A 78 -3.02 23.10 -10.64
C GLU A 78 -3.50 21.84 -9.91
N ALA A 79 -3.49 20.67 -10.57
CA ALA A 79 -3.81 19.40 -9.92
C ALA A 79 -2.68 18.91 -8.99
N TYR A 80 -1.47 19.45 -9.12
CA TYR A 80 -0.34 19.09 -8.27
C TYR A 80 -0.54 19.58 -6.82
N LYS A 81 -0.24 18.70 -5.86
CA LYS A 81 -0.29 18.97 -4.42
C LYS A 81 1.00 18.52 -3.73
N ASP A 82 1.32 17.23 -3.85
CA ASP A 82 2.52 16.62 -3.31
C ASP A 82 2.86 15.34 -4.11
N PRO A 83 4.08 14.81 -4.01
CA PRO A 83 4.51 13.67 -4.82
C PRO A 83 3.70 12.38 -4.60
N VAL A 84 3.08 12.21 -3.41
CA VAL A 84 2.37 10.99 -3.04
C VAL A 84 0.91 11.08 -3.46
N THR A 85 0.20 12.15 -3.10
CA THR A 85 -1.23 12.29 -3.39
C THR A 85 -1.51 12.59 -4.86
N SER A 86 -0.57 13.26 -5.55
CA SER A 86 -0.70 13.59 -6.97
C SER A 86 -0.21 12.49 -7.92
N PHE A 87 0.37 11.39 -7.42
CA PHE A 87 0.92 10.32 -8.25
C PHE A 87 -0.10 9.74 -9.23
N ARG A 88 -1.37 9.59 -8.82
CA ARG A 88 -2.42 9.05 -9.70
C ARG A 88 -2.63 9.93 -10.93
N ASP A 89 -2.68 11.24 -10.72
CA ASP A 89 -2.95 12.19 -11.80
C ASP A 89 -1.73 12.31 -12.71
N PHE A 90 -0.51 12.27 -12.14
CA PHE A 90 0.73 12.10 -12.91
C PHE A 90 0.77 10.82 -13.73
N HIS A 91 0.42 9.67 -13.14
CA HIS A 91 0.39 8.39 -13.85
C HIS A 91 -0.62 8.41 -15.00
N LYS A 92 -1.78 9.05 -14.81
CA LYS A 92 -2.74 9.27 -15.90
C LYS A 92 -2.11 10.13 -17.00
N PHE A 93 -1.54 11.28 -16.65
CA PHE A 93 -0.87 12.17 -17.60
C PHE A 93 0.23 11.44 -18.39
N SER A 94 1.09 10.67 -17.73
CA SER A 94 2.19 9.93 -18.38
C SER A 94 1.71 8.84 -19.33
N ASN A 95 0.55 8.22 -19.07
CA ASN A 95 -0.04 7.26 -20.01
C ASN A 95 -0.67 7.96 -21.22
N GLU A 96 -1.15 9.19 -21.05
CA GLU A 96 -1.74 10.00 -22.12
C GLU A 96 -0.67 10.72 -22.97
N ASN A 97 0.55 10.90 -22.46
CA ASN A 97 1.67 11.61 -23.09
C ASN A 97 2.99 10.78 -22.95
N PRO A 98 3.18 9.71 -23.74
CA PRO A 98 4.32 8.79 -23.62
C PRO A 98 5.65 9.29 -24.22
N GLU A 99 5.65 10.41 -24.94
CA GLU A 99 6.81 11.02 -25.61
C GLU A 99 7.79 11.77 -24.68
#